data_AF-B3T8X4-F1
#
_entry.id   AF-B3T8X4-F1
#
_cell.length_a   1.000
_cell.length_b   1.000
_cell.length_c   1.000
_cell.angle_alpha   90.00
_cell.angle_beta   90.00
_cell.angle_gamma   90.00
#
_symmetry.space_group_name_H-M   'P 1'
#
loop_
_entity.id
_entity.type
_entity.pdbx_description
1 polymer ?
#
loop_
_entity_poly.entity_id
_entity_poly.type
_entity_poly.pdbx_seq_one_letter_code
_entity_poly.pdbx_strand_id
1 'polypeptide(L)'
;MINQRSVIIFNHAISSESTKTGYLNELKRFKEFYKIRDYDSLTTIEPKKLNIMIEDYIMSRIGKAERSSLNHSLSALDLFFSMNDITLNFKKIKKTQKQSCRC
;
A
#
# COMPACT_ATOMS: atom_id res chain seq x y z
N MET A 1 -10.01 -2.53 18.42
CA MET A 1 -10.03 -3.48 17.29
C MET A 1 -10.45 -2.73 16.03
N ILE A 2 -9.76 -2.90 14.92
CA ILE A 2 -10.16 -2.30 13.63
C ILE A 2 -11.32 -3.14 13.10
N ASN A 3 -12.55 -2.64 13.20
CA ASN A 3 -13.78 -3.38 12.85
C ASN A 3 -14.23 -3.15 11.40
N GLN A 4 -13.29 -2.85 10.50
CA GLN A 4 -13.58 -2.52 9.10
C GLN A 4 -13.45 -3.75 8.23
N ARG A 5 -14.46 -3.98 7.37
CA ARG A 5 -14.56 -5.17 6.52
C ARG A 5 -13.31 -5.34 5.65
N SER A 6 -12.85 -4.25 5.06
CA SER A 6 -11.65 -4.20 4.23
C SER A 6 -10.38 -4.70 4.94
N VAL A 7 -10.24 -4.43 6.22
CA VAL A 7 -9.10 -4.87 7.05
C VAL A 7 -9.27 -6.31 7.54
N ILE A 8 -10.51 -6.75 7.79
CA ILE A 8 -10.79 -8.13 8.19
C ILE A 8 -10.44 -9.10 7.06
N ILE A 9 -10.90 -8.81 5.83
CA ILE A 9 -10.62 -9.65 4.65
C ILE A 9 -9.11 -9.70 4.40
N PHE A 10 -8.44 -8.55 4.51
CA PHE A 10 -6.98 -8.46 4.40
C PHE A 10 -6.23 -9.31 5.43
N ASN A 11 -6.61 -9.23 6.71
CA ASN A 11 -5.99 -10.02 7.76
C ASN A 11 -6.25 -11.52 7.60
N HIS A 12 -7.35 -11.91 6.94
CA HIS A 12 -7.64 -13.30 6.64
C HIS A 12 -6.78 -13.85 5.49
N ALA A 13 -6.30 -12.99 4.58
CA ALA A 13 -5.41 -13.37 3.50
C ALA A 13 -3.97 -13.69 3.96
N ILE A 14 -3.58 -13.23 5.14
CA ILE A 14 -2.24 -13.39 5.69
C ILE A 14 -2.28 -14.43 6.81
N SER A 15 -1.49 -15.49 6.71
CA SER A 15 -1.47 -16.53 7.76
C SER A 15 -0.64 -16.10 8.99
N SER A 16 0.49 -15.43 8.79
CA SER A 16 1.43 -15.08 9.87
C SER A 16 1.07 -13.76 10.57
N GLU A 17 0.98 -13.79 11.90
CA GLU A 17 0.67 -12.60 12.72
C GLU A 17 1.74 -11.51 12.64
N SER A 18 3.01 -11.90 12.52
CA SER A 18 4.10 -10.94 12.34
C SER A 18 3.97 -10.21 11.01
N THR A 19 3.58 -10.91 9.95
CA THR A 19 3.34 -10.31 8.62
C THR A 19 2.11 -9.41 8.65
N LYS A 20 1.02 -9.81 9.33
CA LYS A 20 -0.17 -8.95 9.53
C LYS A 20 0.23 -7.62 10.15
N THR A 21 1.01 -7.67 11.23
CA THR A 21 1.45 -6.47 11.95
C THR A 21 2.31 -5.56 11.07
N GLY A 22 3.28 -6.13 10.34
CA GLY A 22 4.14 -5.37 9.43
C GLY A 22 3.33 -4.69 8.31
N TYR A 23 2.43 -5.44 7.69
CA TYR A 23 1.62 -4.94 6.58
C TYR A 23 0.58 -3.91 7.04
N LEU A 24 -0.05 -4.11 8.20
CA LEU A 24 -0.95 -3.14 8.82
C LEU A 24 -0.23 -1.83 9.14
N ASN A 25 1.02 -1.89 9.60
CA ASN A 25 1.83 -0.70 9.85
C ASN A 25 2.09 0.08 8.55
N GLU A 26 2.35 -0.59 7.45
CA GLU A 26 2.54 0.07 6.15
C GLU A 26 1.23 0.69 5.63
N LEU A 27 0.10 -0.01 5.78
CA LEU A 27 -1.22 0.56 5.48
C LEU A 27 -1.53 1.79 6.34
N LYS A 28 -1.22 1.73 7.64
CA LYS A 28 -1.40 2.85 8.56
C LYS A 28 -0.58 4.06 8.12
N ARG A 29 0.69 3.87 7.76
CA ARG A 29 1.56 4.94 7.24
C ARG A 29 1.02 5.56 5.95
N PHE A 30 0.55 4.74 5.02
CA PHE A 30 -0.06 5.24 3.78
C PHE A 30 -1.31 6.07 4.07
N LYS A 31 -2.18 5.56 4.95
CA LYS A 31 -3.39 6.26 5.40
C LYS A 31 -3.08 7.58 6.09
N GLU A 32 -2.07 7.61 6.96
CA GLU A 32 -1.60 8.84 7.64
C GLU A 32 -1.01 9.86 6.67
N PHE A 33 -0.26 9.42 5.65
CA PHE A 33 0.30 10.30 4.62
C PHE A 33 -0.79 11.08 3.87
N TYR A 34 -1.88 10.42 3.50
CA TYR A 34 -3.03 11.06 2.85
C TYR A 34 -4.08 11.60 3.82
N LYS A 35 -3.82 11.55 5.14
CA LYS A 35 -4.75 11.99 6.21
C LYS A 35 -6.14 11.35 6.11
N ILE A 36 -6.19 10.10 5.66
CA ILE A 36 -7.43 9.35 5.52
C ILE A 36 -7.84 8.81 6.89
N ARG A 37 -9.13 8.92 7.22
CA ARG A 37 -9.62 8.52 8.54
C ARG A 37 -9.83 7.01 8.63
N ASP A 38 -10.36 6.41 7.56
CA ASP A 38 -10.81 5.01 7.53
C ASP A 38 -10.14 4.21 6.40
N TYR A 39 -9.93 2.91 6.62
CA TYR A 39 -9.41 2.00 5.59
C TYR A 39 -10.47 1.69 4.53
N ASP A 40 -11.75 1.67 4.90
CA ASP A 40 -12.85 1.47 3.96
C ASP A 40 -12.94 2.63 2.94
N SER A 41 -12.60 3.85 3.35
CA SER A 41 -12.51 4.97 2.41
C SER A 41 -11.38 4.82 1.40
N LEU A 42 -10.40 3.93 1.62
CA LEU A 42 -9.37 3.63 0.62
C LEU A 42 -9.93 2.73 -0.48
N THR A 43 -10.90 1.87 -0.17
CA THR A 43 -11.46 0.93 -1.14
C THR A 43 -12.49 1.56 -2.05
N THR A 44 -13.06 2.71 -1.65
CA THR A 44 -14.00 3.48 -2.48
C THR A 44 -13.31 4.40 -3.50
N ILE A 45 -11.97 4.53 -3.44
CA ILE A 45 -11.21 5.38 -4.36
C ILE A 45 -11.09 4.71 -5.72
N GLU A 46 -11.28 5.48 -6.79
CA GLU A 46 -11.12 4.97 -8.15
C GLU A 46 -9.71 4.38 -8.37
N PRO A 47 -9.58 3.18 -8.98
CA PRO A 47 -8.29 2.52 -9.18
C PRO A 47 -7.24 3.41 -9.86
N LYS A 48 -7.63 4.24 -10.83
CA LYS A 48 -6.69 5.15 -11.50
C LYS A 48 -6.11 6.20 -10.54
N LYS A 49 -6.97 6.82 -9.73
CA LYS A 49 -6.55 7.78 -8.70
C LYS A 49 -5.67 7.12 -7.66
N LEU A 50 -6.01 5.90 -7.27
CA LEU A 50 -5.25 5.13 -6.30
C LEU A 50 -3.85 4.76 -6.81
N ASN A 51 -3.70 4.41 -8.09
CA ASN A 51 -2.37 4.22 -8.70
C ASN A 51 -1.51 5.49 -8.56
N ILE A 52 -2.06 6.67 -8.84
CA ILE A 52 -1.34 7.95 -8.71
C ILE A 52 -0.94 8.20 -7.26
N MET A 53 -1.84 7.93 -6.30
CA MET A 53 -1.54 8.09 -4.87
C MET A 53 -0.43 7.13 -4.41
N ILE A 54 -0.41 5.89 -4.90
CA ILE A 54 0.68 4.97 -4.55
C ILE A 54 1.99 5.40 -5.22
N GLU A 55 1.96 5.87 -6.47
CA GLU A 55 3.14 6.41 -7.16
C GLU A 55 3.75 7.60 -6.38
N ASP A 56 2.91 8.58 -6.00
CA ASP A 56 3.31 9.78 -5.25
C ASP A 56 3.84 9.45 -3.84
N TYR A 57 3.16 8.55 -3.12
CA TYR A 57 3.62 8.06 -1.83
C TYR A 57 5.02 7.43 -1.91
N ILE A 58 5.24 6.56 -2.90
CA ILE A 58 6.53 5.91 -3.10
C ILE A 58 7.59 6.94 -3.48
N MET A 59 7.28 7.87 -4.40
CA MET A 59 8.19 8.97 -4.75
C MET A 59 8.61 9.78 -3.53
N SER A 60 7.68 10.09 -2.63
CA SER A 60 7.98 10.84 -1.40
C SER A 60 8.93 10.11 -0.43
N ARG A 61 9.03 8.78 -0.57
CA ARG A 61 9.83 7.86 0.24
C ARG A 61 11.14 7.44 -0.44
N ILE A 62 11.27 7.64 -1.75
CA ILE A 62 12.55 7.48 -2.46
C ILE A 62 13.58 8.42 -1.84
N GLY A 63 14.77 7.91 -1.50
CA GLY A 63 15.82 8.66 -0.81
C GLY A 63 15.68 8.73 0.72
N LYS A 64 14.51 8.36 1.28
CA LYS A 64 14.28 8.30 2.75
C LYS A 64 14.18 6.88 3.30
N ALA A 65 13.89 5.91 2.44
CA ALA A 65 13.74 4.51 2.81
C ALA A 65 14.51 3.62 1.84
N GLU A 66 15.00 2.49 2.37
CA GLU A 66 15.65 1.48 1.55
C GLU A 66 14.66 0.81 0.58
N ARG A 67 15.19 0.31 -0.53
CA ARG A 67 14.39 -0.35 -1.57
C ARG A 67 13.60 -1.54 -1.04
N SER A 68 14.19 -2.31 -0.12
CA SER A 68 13.51 -3.45 0.53
C SER A 68 12.28 -2.98 1.31
N SER A 69 12.38 -1.87 2.04
CA SER A 69 11.27 -1.26 2.76
C SER A 69 10.19 -0.75 1.81
N LEU A 70 10.55 -0.09 0.70
CA LEU A 70 9.60 0.36 -0.32
C LEU A 70 8.86 -0.82 -0.97
N ASN A 71 9.57 -1.91 -1.25
CA ASN A 71 8.98 -3.13 -1.78
C ASN A 71 8.02 -3.77 -0.76
N HIS A 72 8.37 -3.75 0.52
CA HIS A 72 7.49 -4.21 1.58
C HIS A 72 6.21 -3.38 1.65
N SER A 73 6.31 -2.04 1.59
CA SER A 73 5.15 -1.14 1.50
C SER A 73 4.27 -1.46 0.30
N LEU A 74 4.88 -1.64 -0.88
CA LEU A 74 4.15 -1.95 -2.11
C LEU A 74 3.41 -3.28 -2.01
N SER A 75 4.05 -4.33 -1.51
CA SER A 75 3.41 -5.64 -1.34
C SER A 75 2.24 -5.60 -0.36
N ALA A 76 2.37 -4.82 0.73
CA ALA A 76 1.30 -4.64 1.69
C ALA A 76 0.08 -3.92 1.08
N LEU A 77 0.32 -2.85 0.31
CA LEU A 77 -0.72 -2.11 -0.39
C LEU A 77 -1.37 -2.98 -1.49
N ASP A 78 -0.56 -3.68 -2.29
CA ASP A 78 -1.02 -4.57 -3.36
C ASP A 78 -1.96 -5.65 -2.84
N LEU A 79 -1.57 -6.33 -1.76
CA LEU A 79 -2.41 -7.35 -1.14
C LEU A 79 -3.71 -6.74 -0.59
N PHE A 80 -3.64 -5.59 0.09
CA PHE A 80 -4.83 -4.95 0.63
C PHE A 80 -5.86 -4.60 -0.46
N PHE A 81 -5.41 -3.95 -1.54
CA PHE A 81 -6.30 -3.56 -2.61
C PHE A 81 -6.80 -4.76 -3.43
N SER A 82 -5.94 -5.74 -3.70
CA SER A 82 -6.34 -6.97 -4.40
C SER A 82 -7.38 -7.78 -3.64
N MET A 83 -7.24 -7.87 -2.31
CA MET A 83 -8.23 -8.54 -1.44
C MET A 83 -9.56 -7.78 -1.32
N ASN A 84 -9.59 -6.52 -1.73
CA ASN A 84 -10.79 -5.68 -1.77
C ASN A 84 -11.30 -5.47 -3.22
N ASP A 85 -10.95 -6.37 -4.14
CA ASP A 85 -11.36 -6.36 -5.55
C ASP A 85 -10.89 -5.13 -6.36
N ILE A 86 -9.81 -4.48 -5.93
CA ILE A 86 -9.25 -3.30 -6.59
C ILE A 86 -7.97 -3.69 -7.33
N THR A 87 -8.06 -3.72 -8.66
CA THR A 87 -6.91 -4.04 -9.53
C THR A 87 -6.03 -2.82 -9.74
N LEU A 88 -4.77 -2.91 -9.33
CA LEU A 88 -3.77 -1.85 -9.46
C LEU A 88 -2.65 -2.25 -10.43
N ASN A 89 -2.11 -1.27 -11.16
CA ASN A 89 -1.06 -1.48 -12.16
C ASN A 89 0.35 -1.35 -11.56
N PHE A 90 0.69 -2.22 -10.61
CA PHE A 90 1.98 -2.19 -9.92
C PHE A 90 3.20 -2.40 -10.83
N LYS A 91 3.03 -2.98 -12.03
CA LYS A 91 4.10 -3.08 -13.04
C LYS A 91 4.68 -1.70 -13.40
N LYS A 92 3.83 -0.66 -13.41
CA LYS A 92 4.25 0.72 -13.69
C LYS A 92 5.00 1.31 -12.50
N ILE A 93 4.46 1.14 -11.29
CA ILE A 93 5.02 1.67 -10.04
C ILE A 93 6.43 1.11 -9.75
N LYS A 94 6.63 -0.19 -9.98
CA LYS A 94 7.95 -0.84 -9.85
C LYS A 94 8.98 -0.35 -10.88
N LYS A 95 8.54 0.07 -12.08
CA LYS A 95 9.43 0.70 -13.07
C LYS A 95 9.86 2.10 -12.64
N THR A 96 8.94 2.89 -12.06
CA THR A 96 9.24 4.23 -11.53
C THR A 96 10.32 4.18 -10.43
N GLN A 97 10.26 3.21 -9.52
CA GLN A 97 11.33 3.00 -8.52
C GLN A 97 12.70 2.64 -9.13
N LYS A 98 12.72 1.87 -10.23
CA LYS A 98 13.97 1.50 -10.90
C LYS A 98 14.63 2.68 -11.61
N GLN A 99 13.84 3.62 -12.15
CA GLN A 99 14.34 4.71 -12.97
C GLN A 99 15.02 5.81 -12.15
N SER A 100 14.59 6.04 -10.90
CA SER A 100 15.17 7.07 -10.02
C SER A 100 16.55 6.74 -9.45
N CYS A 101 17.07 5.53 -9.65
CA CYS A 101 18.42 5.12 -9.25
C CYS A 101 19.42 5.08 -10.43
N ARG A 102 19.15 5.82 -11.52
CA ARG A 102 20.18 6.18 -12.50
C ARG A 102 20.70 7.59 -12.17
N CYS A 103 21.45 7.71 -11.09
CA CYS A 103 22.41 8.78 -10.85
C CYS A 103 23.65 8.11 -10.27
#